data_AF-A0A535SAA3-F1
#
_entry.id   AF-A0A535SAA3-F1
#
_cell.length_a   1.000
_cell.length_b   1.000
_cell.length_c   1.000
_cell.angle_alpha   90.00
_cell.angle_beta   90.00
_cell.angle_gamma   90.00
#
_symmetry.space_group_name_H-M   'P 1'
#
loop_
_entity.id
_entity.type
_entity.pdbx_description
1 polymer ?
#
loop_
_entity_poly.entity_id
_entity_poly.type
_entity_poly.pdbx_seq_one_letter_code
_entity_poly.pdbx_strand_id
1 'polypeptide(L)'
;MLPDREVASVAAWLKHYPSIEIISRDRSDTYATAARLAAPQAIQVTDKWHLLKNLGEALQRCLSPQLTAYRKQQTQQLLEAPPALQIKRPPRLSPLQEQIVQLHRTERIARYEQAMALRKQGLSHQAIAERVGVGHSTVQRWIEARAFPERKRREQASQLDPSLSFIRERWAQGCHNMAGIYRELTTKGYQGSYESVRNLVISLRQGDHHAPLHSGTEPRRNQ
;
A
#
# COMPACT_ATOMS: atom_id res chain seq x y z
N MET A 1 -9.96 -49.55 -14.84
CA MET A 1 -8.62 -48.94 -14.83
C MET A 1 -7.63 -49.98 -15.35
N LEU A 2 -6.69 -49.60 -16.22
CA LEU A 2 -5.67 -50.51 -16.71
C LEU A 2 -4.61 -50.79 -15.63
N PRO A 3 -4.02 -51.99 -15.59
CA PRO A 3 -3.05 -52.37 -14.56
C PRO A 3 -1.70 -51.65 -14.70
N ASP A 4 -1.34 -51.26 -15.93
CA ASP A 4 -0.09 -50.57 -16.25
C ASP A 4 -0.28 -49.67 -17.50
N ARG A 5 0.81 -49.02 -17.93
CA ARG A 5 0.86 -48.12 -19.11
C ARG A 5 1.67 -48.71 -20.27
N GLU A 6 1.93 -50.02 -20.24
CA GLU A 6 2.72 -50.71 -21.26
C GLU A 6 1.94 -50.83 -22.56
N VAL A 7 2.68 -50.85 -23.67
CA VAL A 7 2.09 -50.93 -25.02
C VAL A 7 1.19 -52.15 -25.16
N ALA A 8 1.62 -53.30 -24.63
CA ALA A 8 0.89 -54.56 -24.72
C ALA A 8 -0.47 -54.52 -23.99
N SER A 9 -0.48 -54.02 -22.75
CA SER A 9 -1.68 -53.94 -21.92
C SER A 9 -2.71 -52.97 -22.49
N VAL A 10 -2.26 -51.80 -22.95
CA VAL A 10 -3.11 -50.79 -23.61
C VAL A 10 -3.65 -51.32 -24.94
N ALA A 11 -2.81 -51.95 -25.76
CA ALA A 11 -3.21 -52.50 -27.05
C ALA A 11 -4.23 -53.62 -26.89
N ALA A 12 -4.02 -54.53 -25.93
CA ALA A 12 -4.96 -55.59 -25.62
C ALA A 12 -6.33 -55.01 -25.24
N TRP A 13 -6.36 -53.97 -24.41
CA TRP A 13 -7.60 -53.31 -24.03
C TRP A 13 -8.32 -52.65 -25.21
N LEU A 14 -7.59 -51.89 -26.05
CA LEU A 14 -8.17 -51.23 -27.23
C LEU A 14 -8.78 -52.22 -28.23
N LYS A 15 -8.19 -53.41 -28.40
CA LYS A 15 -8.74 -54.46 -29.28
C LYS A 15 -10.13 -54.94 -28.87
N HIS A 16 -10.50 -54.82 -27.59
CA HIS A 16 -11.83 -55.20 -27.11
C HIS A 16 -12.91 -54.18 -27.51
N TYR A 17 -12.53 -53.00 -28.03
CA TYR A 17 -13.43 -51.92 -28.38
C TYR A 17 -13.20 -51.44 -29.83
N PRO A 18 -13.55 -52.26 -30.84
CA PRO A 18 -13.29 -51.93 -32.25
C PRO A 18 -14.10 -50.73 -32.74
N SER A 19 -15.18 -50.34 -32.05
CA SER A 19 -16.02 -49.19 -32.37
C SER A 19 -15.43 -47.84 -31.96
N ILE A 20 -14.24 -47.80 -31.35
CA ILE A 20 -13.59 -46.53 -31.01
C ILE A 20 -13.10 -45.85 -32.29
N GLU A 21 -13.63 -44.66 -32.57
CA GLU A 21 -13.26 -43.84 -33.73
C GLU A 21 -12.25 -42.74 -33.39
N ILE A 22 -12.19 -42.29 -32.13
CA ILE A 22 -11.33 -41.19 -31.70
C ILE A 22 -10.63 -41.56 -30.40
N ILE A 23 -9.31 -41.41 -30.38
CA ILE A 23 -8.46 -41.59 -29.19
C ILE A 23 -7.84 -40.25 -28.83
N SER A 24 -8.33 -39.63 -27.75
CA SER A 24 -7.66 -38.49 -27.13
C SER A 24 -6.54 -38.99 -26.23
N ARG A 25 -5.29 -38.65 -26.55
CA ARG A 25 -4.11 -39.11 -25.80
C ARG A 25 -3.11 -37.99 -25.53
N ASP A 26 -2.31 -38.19 -24.50
CA ASP A 26 -1.08 -37.42 -24.26
C ASP A 26 -0.02 -37.71 -25.36
N ARG A 27 1.08 -36.97 -25.36
CA ARG A 27 2.27 -37.13 -26.21
C ARG A 27 3.12 -38.37 -25.87
N SER A 28 2.62 -39.31 -25.06
CA SER A 28 3.34 -40.55 -24.77
C SER A 28 3.43 -41.45 -26.00
N ASP A 29 4.66 -41.84 -26.34
CA ASP A 29 4.93 -42.77 -27.43
C ASP A 29 4.33 -44.16 -27.17
N THR A 30 4.17 -44.55 -25.90
CA THR A 30 3.56 -45.84 -25.53
C THR A 30 2.10 -45.91 -25.97
N TYR A 31 1.29 -44.90 -25.63
CA TYR A 31 -0.13 -44.82 -26.02
C TYR A 31 -0.27 -44.63 -27.53
N ALA A 32 0.61 -43.84 -28.16
CA ALA A 32 0.62 -43.66 -29.61
C ALA A 32 0.90 -44.97 -30.36
N THR A 33 1.81 -45.78 -29.84
CA THR A 33 2.17 -47.08 -30.42
C THR A 33 1.08 -48.11 -30.19
N ALA A 34 0.54 -48.19 -28.97
CA ALA A 34 -0.58 -49.09 -28.66
C ALA A 34 -1.82 -48.77 -29.52
N ALA A 35 -2.17 -47.50 -29.68
CA ALA A 35 -3.28 -47.06 -30.53
C ALA A 35 -3.07 -47.45 -32.00
N ARG A 36 -1.87 -47.25 -32.56
CA ARG A 36 -1.54 -47.67 -33.93
C ARG A 36 -1.66 -49.18 -34.12
N LEU A 37 -1.25 -49.97 -33.12
CA LEU A 37 -1.27 -51.44 -33.20
C LEU A 37 -2.67 -52.04 -33.01
N ALA A 38 -3.51 -51.43 -32.18
CA ALA A 38 -4.77 -52.03 -31.74
C ALA A 38 -6.03 -51.36 -32.32
N ALA A 39 -5.95 -50.10 -32.71
CA ALA A 39 -7.07 -49.34 -33.26
C ALA A 39 -6.60 -48.42 -34.40
N PRO A 40 -6.02 -48.97 -35.49
CA PRO A 40 -5.53 -48.17 -36.61
C PRO A 40 -6.63 -47.35 -37.32
N GLN A 41 -7.89 -47.75 -37.17
CA GLN A 41 -9.06 -47.01 -37.66
C GLN A 41 -9.34 -45.73 -36.86
N ALA A 42 -8.85 -45.64 -35.61
CA ALA A 42 -9.17 -44.53 -34.72
C ALA A 42 -8.25 -43.32 -34.97
N ILE A 43 -8.86 -42.13 -35.08
CA ILE A 43 -8.14 -40.86 -35.20
C ILE A 43 -7.51 -40.51 -33.84
N GLN A 44 -6.19 -40.33 -33.83
CA GLN A 44 -5.46 -39.94 -32.62
C GLN A 44 -5.38 -38.42 -32.51
N VAL A 45 -6.00 -37.88 -31.47
CA VAL A 45 -5.94 -36.45 -31.15
C VAL A 45 -5.00 -36.28 -29.96
N THR A 46 -3.95 -35.48 -30.14
CA THR A 46 -3.07 -35.11 -29.02
C THR A 46 -3.81 -34.11 -28.13
N ASP A 47 -3.74 -34.31 -26.82
CA ASP A 47 -4.48 -33.51 -25.84
C ASP A 47 -4.26 -31.99 -26.03
N LYS A 48 -5.38 -31.27 -26.14
CA LYS A 48 -5.46 -29.80 -26.29
C LYS A 48 -4.82 -29.07 -25.11
N TRP A 49 -4.75 -29.69 -23.93
CA TRP A 49 -4.10 -29.11 -22.76
C TRP A 49 -2.66 -28.69 -23.06
N HIS A 50 -1.90 -29.51 -23.79
CA HIS A 50 -0.52 -29.18 -24.12
C HIS A 50 -0.39 -28.01 -25.10
N LEU A 51 -1.36 -27.83 -26.01
CA LEU A 51 -1.36 -26.68 -26.92
C LEU A 51 -1.60 -25.39 -26.14
N LEU A 52 -2.61 -25.39 -25.25
CA LEU A 52 -2.92 -24.23 -24.42
C LEU A 52 -1.78 -23.92 -23.42
N LYS A 53 -1.20 -24.95 -22.81
CA LYS A 53 -0.04 -24.80 -21.91
C LYS A 53 1.16 -24.21 -22.65
N ASN A 54 1.56 -24.80 -23.78
CA ASN A 54 2.71 -24.33 -24.54
C ASN A 54 2.51 -22.90 -25.07
N LEU A 55 1.29 -22.55 -25.50
CA LEU A 55 0.94 -21.19 -25.90
C LEU A 55 1.03 -20.23 -24.71
N GLY A 56 0.48 -20.60 -23.56
CA GLY A 56 0.57 -19.82 -22.33
C GLY A 56 2.02 -19.56 -21.89
N GLU A 57 2.85 -20.60 -21.91
CA GLU A 57 4.29 -20.51 -21.59
C GLU A 57 5.04 -19.63 -22.60
N ALA A 58 4.73 -19.74 -23.90
CA ALA A 58 5.32 -18.89 -24.93
C ALA A 58 4.93 -17.42 -24.75
N LEU A 59 3.65 -17.14 -24.52
CA LEU A 59 3.16 -15.78 -24.24
C LEU A 59 3.81 -15.22 -22.97
N GLN A 60 3.89 -16.01 -21.90
CA GLN A 60 4.56 -15.60 -20.67
C GLN A 60 6.03 -15.27 -20.93
N ARG A 61 6.76 -16.10 -21.68
CA ARG A 61 8.17 -15.87 -22.02
C ARG A 61 8.38 -14.59 -22.84
N CYS A 62 7.49 -14.31 -23.77
CA CYS A 62 7.57 -13.12 -24.64
C CYS A 62 7.15 -11.83 -23.91
N LEU A 63 6.09 -11.88 -23.11
CA LEU A 63 5.47 -10.69 -22.53
C LEU A 63 6.07 -10.31 -21.17
N SER A 64 6.58 -11.27 -20.38
CA SER A 64 7.12 -10.96 -19.04
C SER A 64 8.25 -9.93 -19.06
N PRO A 65 9.25 -10.02 -19.97
CA PRO A 65 10.30 -9.01 -20.04
C PRO A 65 9.77 -7.63 -20.43
N GLN A 66 8.86 -7.58 -21.40
CA GLN A 66 8.28 -6.32 -21.90
C GLN A 66 7.44 -5.62 -20.83
N LEU A 67 6.57 -6.37 -20.13
CA LEU A 67 5.75 -5.84 -19.04
C LEU A 67 6.61 -5.38 -17.87
N THR A 68 7.70 -6.08 -17.58
CA THR A 68 8.65 -5.70 -16.53
C THR A 68 9.37 -4.40 -16.90
N ALA A 69 9.83 -4.26 -18.14
CA ALA A 69 10.46 -3.04 -18.64
C ALA A 69 9.48 -1.85 -18.61
N TYR A 70 8.26 -2.05 -19.09
CA TYR A 70 7.21 -1.03 -19.08
C TYR A 70 6.89 -0.55 -17.65
N ARG A 71 6.70 -1.48 -16.71
CA ARG A 71 6.47 -1.14 -15.30
C ARG A 71 7.64 -0.38 -14.68
N LYS A 72 8.88 -0.77 -14.99
CA LYS A 72 10.08 -0.05 -14.53
C LYS A 72 10.11 1.39 -15.08
N GLN A 73 9.82 1.56 -16.37
CA GLN A 73 9.76 2.87 -17.00
C GLN A 73 8.64 3.74 -16.39
N GLN A 74 7.47 3.18 -16.16
CA GLN A 74 6.35 3.90 -15.53
C GLN A 74 6.70 4.33 -14.10
N THR A 75 7.32 3.45 -13.32
CA THR A 75 7.84 3.79 -11.99
C THR A 75 8.86 4.92 -12.08
N GLN A 76 9.81 4.83 -13.00
CA GLN A 76 10.85 5.84 -13.15
C GLN A 76 10.29 7.20 -13.59
N GLN A 77 9.31 7.24 -14.48
CA GLN A 77 8.59 8.47 -14.84
C GLN A 77 7.83 9.09 -13.66
N LEU A 78 7.27 8.27 -12.76
CA LEU A 78 6.64 8.77 -11.53
C LEU A 78 7.67 9.35 -10.56
N LEU A 79 8.87 8.76 -10.48
CA LEU A 79 9.97 9.24 -9.64
C LEU A 79 10.64 10.52 -10.20
N GLU A 80 10.72 10.66 -11.53
CA GLU A 80 11.35 11.79 -12.24
C GLU A 80 10.37 12.95 -12.51
N ALA A 81 9.09 12.77 -12.22
CA ALA A 81 8.12 13.84 -12.33
C ALA A 81 8.57 15.05 -11.48
N PRO A 82 8.56 16.28 -12.01
CA PRO A 82 8.86 17.46 -11.22
C PRO A 82 7.96 17.45 -9.98
N PRO A 83 8.43 17.93 -8.81
CA PRO A 83 7.64 17.96 -7.59
C PRO A 83 6.46 18.91 -7.81
N ALA A 84 5.41 18.42 -8.45
CA ALA A 84 4.11 19.03 -8.50
C ALA A 84 3.74 19.23 -7.04
N LEU A 85 3.63 20.51 -6.66
CA LEU A 85 3.16 21.02 -5.37
C LEU A 85 2.76 19.89 -4.46
N GLN A 86 3.66 19.48 -3.55
CA GLN A 86 3.37 18.47 -2.55
C GLN A 86 2.15 18.96 -1.75
N ILE A 87 0.95 18.62 -2.22
CA ILE A 87 -0.27 18.76 -1.46
C ILE A 87 -0.03 17.84 -0.28
N LYS A 88 0.31 18.42 0.88
CA LYS A 88 0.46 17.71 2.15
C LYS A 88 -0.81 16.89 2.34
N ARG A 89 -0.80 15.61 1.94
CA ARG A 89 -1.96 14.74 2.12
C ARG A 89 -2.20 14.68 3.62
N PRO A 90 -3.43 14.95 4.08
CA PRO A 90 -3.72 14.84 5.50
C PRO A 90 -3.38 13.41 5.94
N PRO A 91 -2.81 13.23 7.15
CA PRO A 91 -2.51 11.91 7.64
C PRO A 91 -3.79 11.06 7.61
N ARG A 92 -3.69 9.82 7.13
CA ARG A 92 -4.81 8.88 7.17
C ARG A 92 -5.14 8.59 8.63
N LEU A 93 -6.20 9.22 9.14
CA LEU A 93 -6.76 8.91 10.44
C LEU A 93 -7.64 7.67 10.29
N SER A 94 -7.80 6.89 11.36
CA SER A 94 -8.81 5.82 11.34
C SER A 94 -10.21 6.44 11.30
N PRO A 95 -11.23 5.74 10.75
CA PRO A 95 -12.61 6.27 10.72
C PRO A 95 -13.12 6.74 12.10
N LEU A 96 -12.75 6.03 13.17
CA LEU A 96 -13.10 6.41 14.54
C LEU A 96 -12.37 7.68 15.00
N GLN A 97 -11.09 7.83 14.66
CA GLN A 97 -10.32 9.04 14.97
C GLN A 97 -10.85 10.26 14.21
N GLU A 98 -11.24 10.07 12.95
CA GLU A 98 -11.89 11.13 12.14
C GLU A 98 -13.19 11.59 12.80
N GLN A 99 -14.05 10.65 13.22
CA GLN A 99 -15.29 10.97 13.92
C GLN A 99 -15.04 11.80 15.19
N ILE A 100 -14.08 11.39 16.04
CA ILE A 100 -13.73 12.13 17.27
C ILE A 100 -13.24 13.55 16.93
N VAL A 101 -12.36 13.68 15.93
CA VAL A 101 -11.84 14.98 15.48
C VAL A 101 -12.96 15.89 14.99
N GLN A 102 -13.92 15.35 14.23
CA GLN A 102 -15.07 16.11 13.74
C GLN A 102 -16.01 16.51 14.89
N LEU A 103 -16.33 15.62 15.82
CA LEU A 103 -17.15 15.94 17.00
C LEU A 103 -16.53 17.08 17.82
N HIS A 104 -15.22 16.99 18.10
CA HIS A 104 -14.54 18.05 18.82
C HIS A 104 -14.49 19.37 18.04
N ARG A 105 -14.56 19.33 16.70
CA ARG A 105 -14.59 20.52 15.85
C ARG A 105 -15.98 21.16 15.86
N THR A 106 -17.03 20.38 15.70
CA THR A 106 -18.42 20.87 15.71
C THR A 106 -18.77 21.52 17.04
N GLU A 107 -18.39 20.92 18.18
CA GLU A 107 -18.57 21.54 19.49
C GLU A 107 -17.90 22.91 19.62
N ARG A 108 -16.68 23.06 19.08
CA ARG A 108 -15.96 24.33 19.14
C ARG A 108 -16.62 25.40 18.28
N ILE A 109 -17.12 25.02 17.10
CA ILE A 109 -17.86 25.93 16.22
C ILE A 109 -19.14 26.39 16.94
N ALA A 110 -19.89 25.47 17.54
CA ALA A 110 -21.10 25.81 18.31
C ALA A 110 -20.81 26.78 19.46
N ARG A 111 -19.74 26.55 20.25
CA ARG A 111 -19.32 27.47 21.32
C ARG A 111 -18.92 28.86 20.77
N TYR A 112 -18.25 28.91 19.62
CA TYR A 112 -17.88 30.17 18.96
C TYR A 112 -19.11 30.94 18.48
N GLU A 113 -20.04 30.27 17.80
CA GLU A 113 -21.29 30.87 17.33
C GLU A 113 -22.13 31.42 18.48
N GLN A 114 -22.23 30.65 19.58
CA GLN A 114 -22.89 31.09 20.81
C GLN A 114 -22.22 32.34 21.41
N ALA A 115 -20.89 32.38 21.47
CA ALA A 115 -20.16 33.55 21.96
C ALA A 115 -20.39 34.79 21.07
N MET A 116 -20.42 34.62 19.74
CA MET A 116 -20.70 35.70 18.79
C MET A 116 -22.14 36.21 18.90
N ALA A 117 -23.11 35.32 19.11
CA ALA A 117 -24.51 35.69 19.31
C ALA A 117 -24.70 36.52 20.60
N LEU A 118 -24.07 36.10 21.71
CA LEU A 118 -24.10 36.84 22.97
C LEU A 118 -23.37 38.18 22.85
N ARG A 119 -22.28 38.26 22.07
CA ARG A 119 -21.61 39.53 21.79
C ARG A 119 -22.49 40.50 21.01
N LYS A 120 -23.26 40.00 20.03
CA LYS A 120 -24.23 40.81 19.27
C LYS A 120 -25.35 41.36 20.15
N GLN A 121 -25.70 40.66 21.24
CA GLN A 121 -26.64 41.12 22.26
C GLN A 121 -26.06 42.16 23.24
N GLY A 122 -24.77 42.52 23.11
CA GLY A 122 -24.13 43.56 23.90
C GLY A 122 -23.50 43.09 25.22
N LEU A 123 -23.41 41.77 25.46
CA LEU A 123 -22.80 41.25 26.69
C LEU A 123 -21.28 41.54 26.75
N SER A 124 -20.79 41.66 27.99
CA SER A 124 -19.36 41.82 28.27
C SER A 124 -18.60 40.49 28.03
N HIS A 125 -17.31 40.59 27.76
CA HIS A 125 -16.45 39.43 27.52
C HIS A 125 -16.47 38.43 28.69
N GLN A 126 -16.57 38.92 29.93
CA GLN A 126 -16.63 38.10 31.14
C GLN A 126 -17.97 37.36 31.26
N ALA A 127 -19.10 38.02 31.02
CA ALA A 127 -20.42 37.37 31.05
C ALA A 127 -20.54 36.30 29.95
N ILE A 128 -19.94 36.53 28.78
CA ILE A 128 -19.89 35.53 27.70
C ILE A 128 -19.04 34.32 28.11
N ALA A 129 -17.89 34.55 28.76
CA ALA A 129 -17.00 33.48 29.22
C ALA A 129 -17.71 32.53 30.21
N GLU A 130 -18.43 33.09 31.18
CA GLU A 130 -19.21 32.34 32.16
C GLU A 130 -20.37 31.55 31.50
N ARG A 131 -21.06 32.16 30.53
CA ARG A 131 -22.23 31.54 29.88
C ARG A 131 -21.86 30.45 28.86
N VAL A 132 -20.73 30.60 28.17
CA VAL A 132 -20.25 29.65 27.14
C VAL A 132 -19.32 28.59 27.73
N GLY A 133 -18.79 28.81 28.95
CA GLY A 133 -17.88 27.87 29.62
C GLY A 133 -16.47 27.88 29.02
N VAL A 134 -16.00 29.03 28.53
CA VAL A 134 -14.67 29.21 27.95
C VAL A 134 -13.95 30.38 28.63
N GLY A 135 -12.62 30.33 28.72
CA GLY A 135 -11.87 31.38 29.41
C GLY A 135 -11.99 32.76 28.74
N HIS A 136 -11.94 33.84 29.53
CA HIS A 136 -12.04 35.23 29.07
C HIS A 136 -11.11 35.55 27.88
N SER A 137 -9.84 35.13 27.96
CA SER A 137 -8.85 35.32 26.89
C SER A 137 -9.22 34.61 25.58
N THR A 138 -9.98 33.51 25.65
CA THR A 138 -10.50 32.81 24.47
C THR A 138 -11.63 33.58 23.84
N VAL A 139 -12.56 34.13 24.63
CA VAL A 139 -13.65 34.98 24.15
C VAL A 139 -13.11 36.24 23.48
N GLN A 140 -12.15 36.91 24.13
CA GLN A 140 -11.47 38.07 23.58
C GLN A 140 -10.85 37.76 22.21
N ARG A 141 -10.02 36.71 22.14
CA ARG A 141 -9.39 36.26 20.89
C ARG A 141 -10.41 35.90 19.80
N TRP A 142 -11.55 35.29 20.16
CA TRP A 142 -12.60 34.93 19.20
C TRP A 142 -13.31 36.15 18.61
N ILE A 143 -13.61 37.15 19.44
CA ILE A 143 -14.26 38.39 19.01
C ILE A 143 -13.29 39.21 18.15
N GLU A 144 -12.01 39.27 18.52
CA GLU A 144 -10.97 39.94 17.73
C GLU A 144 -10.72 39.25 16.38
N ALA A 145 -10.81 37.92 16.32
CA ALA A 145 -10.45 37.13 15.14
C ALA A 145 -11.38 37.31 13.92
N ARG A 146 -12.54 37.99 14.04
CA ARG A 146 -13.59 38.20 12.99
C ARG A 146 -14.13 36.94 12.28
N ALA A 147 -13.50 35.78 12.46
CA ALA A 147 -13.86 34.47 11.95
C ALA A 147 -13.38 33.39 12.95
N PHE A 148 -13.92 32.17 12.84
CA PHE A 148 -13.55 31.06 13.72
C PHE A 148 -12.05 30.73 13.61
N PRO A 149 -11.25 30.87 14.68
CA PRO A 149 -9.83 30.57 14.63
C PRO A 149 -9.64 29.05 14.74
N GLU A 150 -9.58 28.39 13.59
CA GLU A 150 -9.27 26.95 13.51
C GLU A 150 -7.92 26.67 14.18
N ARG A 151 -7.85 25.59 14.96
CA ARG A 151 -6.58 25.22 15.62
C ARG A 151 -5.59 24.79 14.55
N LYS A 152 -4.52 25.58 14.36
CA LYS A 152 -3.34 25.11 13.63
C LYS A 152 -2.78 23.90 14.37
N ARG A 153 -2.67 22.77 13.68
CA ARG A 153 -2.01 21.59 14.22
C ARG A 153 -0.56 21.98 14.54
N ARG A 154 -0.13 21.78 15.78
CA ARG A 154 1.29 21.93 16.11
C ARG A 154 2.04 20.84 15.35
N GLU A 155 2.95 21.25 14.46
CA GLU A 155 3.95 20.38 13.86
C GLU A 155 4.97 20.10 14.97
N GLN A 156 4.67 19.13 15.85
CA GLN A 156 5.68 18.68 16.82
C GLN A 156 6.66 17.76 16.09
N ALA A 157 7.96 18.06 16.25
CA ALA A 157 9.03 17.20 15.80
C ALA A 157 8.85 15.81 16.44
N SER A 158 8.82 14.77 15.61
CA SER A 158 8.75 13.40 16.10
C SER A 158 10.08 13.07 16.78
N GLN A 159 10.09 12.27 17.85
CA GLN A 159 11.34 11.71 18.40
C GLN A 159 12.12 10.89 17.37
N LEU A 160 11.46 10.49 16.27
CA LEU A 160 12.10 9.86 15.13
C LEU A 160 12.92 10.83 14.28
N ASP A 161 12.67 12.13 14.34
CA ASP A 161 13.25 13.10 13.40
C ASP A 161 14.79 13.08 13.36
N PRO A 162 15.50 12.97 14.50
CA PRO A 162 16.96 12.81 14.49
C PRO A 162 17.45 11.51 13.85
N SER A 163 16.63 10.45 13.89
CA SER A 163 16.99 9.11 13.42
C SER A 163 16.64 8.83 11.96
N LEU A 164 15.95 9.75 11.29
CA LEU A 164 15.48 9.60 9.91
C LEU A 164 16.61 9.44 8.90
N SER A 165 17.69 10.19 9.09
CA SER A 165 18.89 10.14 8.23
C SER A 165 19.48 8.74 8.23
N PHE A 166 19.63 8.15 9.40
CA PHE A 166 20.14 6.79 9.57
C PHE A 166 19.22 5.74 8.94
N ILE A 167 17.90 5.85 9.12
CA ILE A 167 16.94 4.91 8.53
C ILE A 167 17.00 4.96 7.01
N ARG A 168 17.10 6.15 6.42
CA ARG A 168 17.24 6.35 4.96
C ARG A 168 18.55 5.79 4.42
N GLU A 169 19.65 6.00 5.14
CA GLU A 169 20.96 5.46 4.77
C GLU A 169 20.96 3.93 4.77
N ARG A 170 20.42 3.31 5.83
CA ARG A 170 20.31 1.84 5.91
C ARG A 170 19.37 1.28 4.84
N TRP A 171 18.30 2.00 4.51
CA TRP A 171 17.41 1.64 3.41
C TRP A 171 18.13 1.68 2.05
N ALA A 172 18.92 2.73 1.79
CA ALA A 172 19.72 2.85 0.57
C ALA A 172 20.81 1.76 0.46
N GLN A 173 21.33 1.28 1.59
CA GLN A 173 22.26 0.15 1.66
C GLN A 173 21.58 -1.22 1.45
N GLY A 174 20.26 -1.26 1.18
CA GLY A 174 19.50 -2.49 0.94
C GLY A 174 19.12 -3.25 2.21
N CYS A 175 19.30 -2.65 3.39
CA CYS A 175 18.82 -3.22 4.65
C CYS A 175 17.30 -3.03 4.76
N HIS A 176 16.52 -3.99 4.26
CA HIS A 176 15.05 -3.97 4.34
C HIS A 176 14.50 -4.63 5.63
N ASN A 177 15.37 -5.08 6.54
CA ASN A 177 14.96 -5.71 7.80
C ASN A 177 14.60 -4.65 8.86
N MET A 178 13.30 -4.43 9.04
CA MET A 178 12.74 -3.44 9.99
C MET A 178 13.18 -3.71 11.44
N ALA A 179 13.26 -4.98 11.85
CA ALA A 179 13.71 -5.35 13.19
C ALA A 179 15.20 -5.09 13.40
N GLY A 180 16.00 -5.25 12.34
CA GLY A 180 17.42 -4.90 12.33
C GLY A 180 17.63 -3.39 12.50
N ILE A 181 16.94 -2.59 11.70
CA ILE A 181 16.98 -1.11 11.79
C ILE A 181 16.58 -0.65 13.19
N TYR A 182 15.52 -1.21 13.78
CA TYR A 182 15.10 -0.83 15.13
C TYR A 182 16.15 -1.15 16.20
N ARG A 183 16.77 -2.34 16.15
CA ARG A 183 17.84 -2.68 17.11
C ARG A 183 19.03 -1.73 17.00
N GLU A 184 19.42 -1.37 15.78
CA GLU A 184 20.50 -0.42 15.54
C GLU A 184 20.15 1.01 15.97
N LEU A 185 18.87 1.38 15.89
CA LEU A 185 18.39 2.65 16.43
C LEU A 185 18.44 2.64 17.96
N THR A 186 18.00 1.57 18.61
CA THR A 186 18.04 1.46 20.07
C THR A 186 19.48 1.50 20.59
N THR A 187 20.43 0.84 19.93
CA THR A 187 21.85 0.93 20.33
C THR A 187 22.43 2.33 20.15
N LYS A 188 21.92 3.11 19.20
CA LYS A 188 22.24 4.53 19.01
C LYS A 188 21.48 5.49 19.92
N GLY A 189 20.72 4.97 20.89
CA GLY A 189 20.01 5.76 21.90
C GLY A 189 18.58 6.15 21.54
N TYR A 190 17.97 5.52 20.52
CA TYR A 190 16.55 5.72 20.22
C TYR A 190 15.66 5.10 21.31
N GLN A 191 14.82 5.94 21.93
CA GLN A 191 13.89 5.58 23.01
C GLN A 191 12.43 5.48 22.55
N GLY A 192 12.16 5.61 21.25
CA GLY A 192 10.80 5.58 20.72
C GLY A 192 10.31 4.17 20.38
N SER A 193 9.07 4.09 19.88
CA SER A 193 8.40 2.82 19.60
C SER A 193 8.88 2.16 18.30
N TYR A 194 8.98 0.82 18.33
CA TYR A 194 9.16 -0.02 17.15
C TYR A 194 8.12 0.26 16.06
N GLU A 195 6.87 0.49 16.46
CA GLU A 195 5.75 0.71 15.52
C GLU A 195 5.94 1.99 14.71
N SER A 196 6.56 3.00 15.30
CA SER A 196 6.88 4.26 14.61
C SER A 196 7.94 4.05 13.54
N VAL A 197 8.97 3.24 13.82
CA VAL A 197 10.00 2.85 12.84
C VAL A 197 9.40 1.97 11.75
N ARG A 198 8.55 1.00 12.11
CA ARG A 198 7.85 0.12 11.19
C ARG A 198 7.00 0.92 10.20
N ASN A 199 6.17 1.83 10.69
CA ASN A 199 5.30 2.66 9.85
C ASN A 199 6.10 3.55 8.89
N LEU A 200 7.21 4.12 9.35
CA LEU A 200 8.11 4.90 8.51
C LEU A 200 8.75 4.04 7.41
N VAL A 201 9.27 2.86 7.74
CA VAL A 201 9.90 1.96 6.77
C VAL A 201 8.87 1.41 5.77
N ILE A 202 7.64 1.13 6.21
CA ILE A 202 6.52 0.78 5.31
C ILE A 202 6.22 1.92 4.34
N SER A 203 6.21 3.17 4.82
CA SER A 203 6.04 4.35 3.97
C SER A 203 7.16 4.48 2.93
N LEU A 204 8.41 4.22 3.31
CA LEU A 204 9.56 4.24 2.38
C LEU A 204 9.46 3.15 1.31
N ARG A 205 8.90 1.97 1.67
CA ARG A 205 8.69 0.84 0.75
C ARG A 205 7.57 1.07 -0.26
N GLN A 206 6.50 1.77 0.14
CA GLN A 206 5.36 2.07 -0.72
C GLN A 206 5.65 3.18 -1.75
N GLY A 207 6.90 3.67 -1.81
CA GLY A 207 7.36 4.58 -2.86
C GLY A 207 6.81 6.00 -2.75
N ASP A 208 6.35 6.42 -1.58
CA ASP A 208 5.62 7.68 -1.44
C ASP A 208 6.22 8.60 -0.38
N HIS A 209 6.50 9.84 -0.79
CA HIS A 209 5.57 10.96 -0.59
C HIS A 209 4.89 11.10 0.79
N HIS A 210 5.42 10.49 1.84
CA HIS A 210 4.80 10.49 3.16
C HIS A 210 5.82 10.50 4.30
N ALA A 211 6.76 11.45 4.23
CA ALA A 211 7.42 11.92 5.43
C ALA A 211 7.58 13.44 5.30
N PRO A 212 6.89 14.27 6.10
CA PRO A 212 7.20 15.68 6.18
C PRO A 212 8.55 15.79 6.86
N LEU A 213 9.63 15.66 6.10
CA LEU A 213 10.98 15.79 6.65
C LEU A 213 11.42 17.21 6.34
N HIS A 214 11.22 18.06 7.33
CA HIS A 214 11.65 19.44 7.38
C HIS A 214 13.08 19.55 6.83
N SER A 215 13.23 20.23 5.70
CA SER A 215 14.49 20.79 5.25
C SER A 215 15.00 21.71 6.36
N GLY A 216 16.24 21.47 6.80
CA GLY A 216 16.84 22.12 7.95
C GLY A 216 16.69 23.65 7.93
N THR A 217 16.15 24.19 9.01
CA THR A 217 16.43 25.56 9.41
C THR A 217 17.88 25.62 9.89
N GLU A 218 18.72 26.29 9.09
CA GLU A 218 20.04 26.73 9.51
C GLU A 218 19.96 27.49 10.85
N PRO A 219 20.89 27.29 11.79
CA PRO A 219 20.98 28.12 12.96
C PRO A 219 21.44 29.52 12.52
N ARG A 220 20.63 30.54 12.82
CA ARG A 220 21.06 31.94 12.78
C ARG A 220 22.32 32.07 13.64
N ARG A 221 23.43 32.35 12.98
CA ARG A 221 24.70 32.72 13.60
C ARG A 221 24.54 34.15 14.14
N ASN A 222 24.40 34.28 15.46
CA ASN A 222 24.70 35.53 16.13
C ASN A 222 26.23 35.66 16.21
N GLN A 223 26.77 36.62 15.49
CA GLN A 223 27.95 37.41 15.82
C GLN A 223 27.96 38.64 14.90
#